data_AF-A0A554L0R9-F1
#
_entry.id   AF-A0A554L0R9-F1
#
_cell.length_a   1.000
_cell.length_b   1.000
_cell.length_c   1.000
_cell.angle_alpha   90.00
_cell.angle_beta   90.00
_cell.angle_gamma   90.00
#
_symmetry.space_group_name_H-M   'P 1'
#
loop_
_entity.id
_entity.type
_entity.pdbx_description
1 polymer ?
#
loop_
_entity_poly.entity_id
_entity_poly.type
_entity_poly.pdbx_seq_one_letter_code
_entity_poly.pdbx_strand_id
1 'polypeptide(L)'
;MAQTLQNPTQFPTIQRFIEGVLKAVVYIAMPIIALFMVYAGFLFVKARGNSGELENAKKNFVYVIIGAILILGAWVFATLIGGTVSQLVGS
;
A
#
# COMPACT_ATOMS: atom_id res chain seq x y z
N MET A 1 -4.46 36.66 -27.30
CA MET A 1 -4.92 35.26 -27.27
C MET A 1 -3.86 34.46 -26.50
N ALA A 2 -4.04 34.28 -25.19
CA ALA A 2 -3.08 33.56 -24.35
C ALA A 2 -3.21 32.06 -24.63
N GLN A 3 -2.16 31.44 -25.16
CA GLN A 3 -2.11 30.01 -25.39
C GLN A 3 -2.07 29.30 -24.03
N THR A 4 -3.19 28.72 -23.63
CA THR A 4 -3.25 27.84 -22.46
C THR A 4 -2.36 26.64 -22.74
N LEU A 5 -1.26 26.50 -22.00
CA LEU A 5 -0.38 25.34 -22.05
C LEU A 5 -1.24 24.08 -21.83
N GLN A 6 -1.53 23.33 -22.91
CA GLN A 6 -2.21 22.05 -22.81
C GLN A 6 -1.27 21.09 -22.09
N ASN A 7 -1.68 20.69 -20.89
CA ASN A 7 -0.93 19.74 -20.09
C ASN A 7 -0.76 18.42 -20.86
N PRO A 8 0.47 18.01 -21.23
CA PRO A 8 0.73 16.79 -21.99
C PRO A 8 0.56 15.52 -21.14
N THR A 9 0.33 15.67 -19.84
CA THR A 9 0.01 14.56 -18.94
C THR A 9 -1.51 14.44 -18.76
N GLN A 10 -2.03 13.21 -18.71
CA GLN A 10 -3.46 12.96 -18.51
C GLN A 10 -3.98 13.34 -17.12
N PHE A 11 -3.12 13.93 -16.28
CA PHE A 11 -3.42 14.33 -14.90
C PHE A 11 -3.45 15.86 -14.80
N PRO A 12 -4.64 16.48 -14.68
CA PRO A 12 -4.79 17.94 -14.66
C PRO A 12 -4.18 18.62 -13.41
N THR A 13 -3.77 17.85 -12.40
CA THR A 13 -3.20 18.37 -11.15
C THR A 13 -2.24 17.35 -10.54
N ILE A 14 -1.24 17.82 -9.77
CA ILE A 14 -0.24 17.00 -9.07
C ILE A 14 -0.91 15.96 -8.16
N GLN A 15 -2.02 16.30 -7.51
CA GLN A 15 -2.81 15.39 -6.68
C GLN A 15 -3.33 14.19 -7.48
N ARG A 16 -3.86 14.43 -8.68
CA ARG A 16 -4.36 13.36 -9.56
C ARG A 16 -3.24 12.48 -10.10
N PHE A 17 -2.06 13.05 -10.33
CA PHE A 17 -0.88 12.28 -10.68
C PHE A 17 -0.46 11.34 -9.53
N ILE A 18 -0.39 11.84 -8.29
CA ILE A 18 -0.06 11.04 -7.11
C ILE A 18 -1.10 9.93 -6.88
N GLU A 19 -2.39 10.22 -7.02
CA GLU A 19 -3.45 9.21 -6.95
C GLU A 19 -3.29 8.12 -8.03
N GLY A 20 -2.92 8.51 -9.25
CA GLY A 20 -2.66 7.58 -10.35
C GLY A 20 -1.48 6.65 -10.06
N VAL A 21 -0.38 7.20 -9.55
CA VAL A 21 0.81 6.42 -9.15
C VAL A 21 0.47 5.48 -8.00
N LEU A 22 -0.23 5.95 -6.97
CA LEU A 22 -0.67 5.11 -5.84
C LEU A 22 -1.53 3.94 -6.31
N LYS A 23 -2.50 4.19 -7.20
CA LYS A 23 -3.34 3.13 -7.79
C LYS A 23 -2.52 2.12 -8.58
N ALA A 24 -1.54 2.57 -9.37
CA ALA A 24 -0.65 1.69 -10.12
C ALA A 24 0.20 0.80 -9.18
N VAL A 25 0.73 1.38 -8.11
CA VAL A 25 1.49 0.64 -7.09
C VAL A 25 0.61 -0.42 -6.43
N VAL A 26 -0.61 -0.06 -5.99
CA VAL A 26 -1.54 -1.02 -5.38
C VAL A 26 -1.90 -2.14 -6.34
N TYR A 27 -2.12 -1.82 -7.63
CA TYR A 27 -2.44 -2.82 -8.64
C TYR A 27 -1.35 -3.88 -8.80
N ILE A 28 -0.07 -3.47 -8.79
CA ILE A 28 1.08 -4.38 -8.87
C ILE A 28 1.32 -5.09 -7.53
N ALA A 29 1.08 -4.41 -6.42
CA ALA A 29 1.32 -4.95 -5.08
C ALA A 29 0.30 -6.03 -4.68
N MET A 30 -0.95 -5.94 -5.15
CA MET A 30 -2.00 -6.93 -4.86
C MET A 30 -1.60 -8.39 -5.15
N PRO A 31 -1.13 -8.75 -6.37
CA PRO A 31 -0.67 -10.12 -6.63
C PRO A 31 0.58 -10.49 -5.81
N ILE A 32 1.47 -9.54 -5.53
CA ILE A 32 2.67 -9.77 -4.71
C ILE A 32 2.27 -10.14 -3.27
N ILE A 33 1.34 -9.39 -2.67
CA ILE A 33 0.80 -9.68 -1.34
C ILE A 33 0.16 -11.07 -1.32
N ALA A 34 -0.62 -11.42 -2.35
CA ALA A 34 -1.24 -12.73 -2.45
C ALA A 34 -0.19 -13.86 -2.46
N LEU A 35 0.89 -13.70 -3.23
CA LEU A 35 2.01 -14.66 -3.26
C LEU A 35 2.68 -14.81 -1.88
N PHE A 36 2.96 -13.68 -1.20
CA PHE A 36 3.54 -13.72 0.13
C PHE A 36 2.62 -14.33 1.18
N MET A 37 1.30 -14.13 1.05
CA MET A 37 0.30 -14.74 1.92
C MET A 37 0.29 -16.27 1.77
N VAL A 38 0.32 -16.76 0.52
CA VAL A 38 0.43 -18.20 0.23
C VAL A 38 1.74 -18.77 0.76
N TYR A 39 2.85 -18.06 0.58
CA TYR A 39 4.17 -18.47 1.09
C TYR A 39 4.19 -18.54 2.63
N ALA A 40 3.60 -17.57 3.32
CA ALA A 40 3.47 -17.61 4.77
C ALA A 40 2.63 -18.82 5.22
N GLY A 41 1.51 -19.10 4.54
CA GLY A 41 0.70 -20.30 4.76
C GLY A 41 1.49 -21.59 4.56
N PHE A 42 2.28 -21.69 3.49
CA PHE A 42 3.16 -22.82 3.24
C PHE A 42 4.19 -23.02 4.37
N LEU A 43 4.75 -21.94 4.91
CA LEU A 43 5.71 -22.01 6.01
C LEU A 43 5.09 -22.58 7.30
N PHE A 44 3.83 -22.25 7.59
CA PHE A 44 3.08 -22.88 8.69
C PHE A 44 2.89 -24.38 8.47
N VAL A 45 2.55 -24.81 7.25
CA VAL A 45 2.39 -26.24 6.93
C VAL A 45 3.73 -26.97 7.00
N LYS A 46 4.81 -26.34 6.52
CA LYS A 46 6.18 -26.89 6.55
C LYS A 46 6.69 -27.11 7.97
N ALA A 47 6.35 -26.23 8.91
CA ALA A 47 6.83 -26.29 10.29
C ALA A 47 6.44 -27.61 10.99
N ARG A 48 5.34 -28.27 10.61
CA ARG A 48 4.93 -29.61 11.09
C ARG A 48 5.01 -29.80 12.62
N GLY A 49 4.79 -28.74 13.40
CA GLY A 49 4.84 -28.78 14.87
C GLY A 49 6.22 -28.52 15.49
N ASN A 50 7.27 -28.26 14.70
CA ASN A 50 8.52 -27.72 15.20
C ASN A 50 8.29 -26.28 15.69
N SER A 51 8.48 -26.05 16.99
CA SER A 51 8.21 -24.77 17.66
C SER A 51 9.01 -23.60 17.06
N GLY A 52 10.27 -23.82 16.68
CA GLY A 52 11.12 -22.77 16.10
C GLY A 52 10.67 -22.35 14.70
N GLU A 53 10.37 -23.32 13.83
CA GLU A 53 9.83 -23.05 12.49
C GLU A 53 8.44 -22.41 12.55
N LEU A 54 7.62 -22.79 13.54
CA LEU A 54 6.30 -22.20 13.75
C LEU A 54 6.40 -20.73 14.17
N GLU A 55 7.35 -20.39 15.04
CA GLU A 55 7.60 -19.01 15.44
C GLU A 55 8.08 -18.16 14.24
N ASN A 56 8.96 -18.73 13.41
CA ASN A 56 9.40 -18.08 12.18
C ASN A 56 8.24 -17.86 11.20
N ALA A 57 7.38 -18.87 11.01
CA ALA A 57 6.17 -18.76 10.19
C ALA A 57 5.26 -17.62 10.68
N LYS A 58 5.06 -17.54 12.00
CA LYS A 58 4.26 -16.48 12.63
C LYS A 58 4.85 -15.10 12.42
N LYS A 59 6.17 -14.94 12.62
CA LYS A 59 6.87 -13.67 12.38
C LYS A 59 6.71 -13.24 10.93
N ASN A 60 6.97 -14.15 9.98
CA ASN A 60 6.80 -13.87 8.56
C ASN A 60 5.38 -13.43 8.21
N PHE A 61 4.38 -14.14 8.73
CA PHE A 61 2.97 -13.81 8.53
C PHE A 61 2.61 -12.41 9.03
N VAL A 62 3.09 -12.03 10.21
CA VAL A 62 2.87 -10.68 10.76
C VAL A 62 3.49 -9.62 9.85
N TYR A 63 4.70 -9.84 9.33
CA TYR A 63 5.32 -8.90 8.38
C TYR A 63 4.51 -8.76 7.09
N VAL A 64 3.98 -9.87 6.55
CA VAL A 64 3.11 -9.84 5.36
C VAL A 64 1.84 -9.04 5.63
N ILE A 65 1.21 -9.23 6.79
CA ILE A 65 0.01 -8.47 7.19
C ILE A 65 0.34 -6.98 7.31
N ILE A 66 1.44 -6.62 7.98
CA ILE A 66 1.83 -5.22 8.13
C ILE A 66 2.07 -4.59 6.75
N GLY A 67 2.78 -5.27 5.85
CA GLY A 67 2.98 -4.79 4.48
C GLY A 67 1.67 -4.58 3.72
N ALA A 68 0.74 -5.54 3.83
CA ALA A 68 -0.58 -5.43 3.21
C ALA A 68 -1.38 -4.24 3.76
N ILE A 69 -1.38 -4.04 5.08
CA ILE A 69 -2.05 -2.91 5.74
C ILE A 69 -1.44 -1.58 5.29
N LEU A 70 -0.12 -1.49 5.16
CA LEU A 70 0.54 -0.26 4.71
C LEU A 70 0.17 0.09 3.26
N ILE A 71 0.17 -0.89 2.37
CA ILE A 71 -0.15 -0.68 0.95
C ILE A 71 -1.62 -0.31 0.77
N LEU A 72 -2.53 -1.03 1.41
CA LEU A 72 -3.97 -0.79 1.31
C LEU A 72 -4.40 0.45 2.12
N GLY A 73 -3.74 0.69 3.25
CA GLY A 73 -4.00 1.81 4.15
C GLY A 73 -3.34 3.13 3.71
N ALA A 74 -2.43 3.12 2.71
CA ALA A 74 -1.73 4.33 2.26
C ALA A 74 -2.69 5.48 1.91
N TRP A 75 -3.82 5.17 1.25
CA TRP A 75 -4.83 6.19 0.92
C TRP A 75 -5.56 6.69 2.17
N VAL A 76 -5.88 5.80 3.11
CA VAL A 76 -6.50 6.16 4.39
C VAL A 76 -5.59 7.07 5.21
N PHE A 77 -4.30 6.74 5.31
CA PHE A 77 -3.34 7.61 6.00
C PHE A 77 -3.17 8.96 5.30
N ALA A 78 -3.15 8.99 3.96
CA ALA A 78 -3.06 10.23 3.20
C ALA A 78 -4.26 11.16 3.45
N THR A 79 -5.49 10.62 3.48
CA THR A 79 -6.69 11.42 3.75
C THR A 79 -6.78 11.86 5.21
N LEU A 80 -6.40 11.01 6.16
CA LEU A 80 -6.36 11.37 7.58
C LEU A 80 -5.35 12.49 7.87
N ILE A 81 -4.15 12.38 7.32
CA ILE A 81 -3.11 13.41 7.46
C ILE A 81 -3.55 14.69 6.76
N GLY A 82 -4.04 14.61 5.52
CA GLY A 82 -4.54 15.76 4.77
C GLY A 82 -5.70 16.48 5.50
N GLY A 83 -6.64 15.73 6.07
CA GLY A 83 -7.73 16.27 6.88
C GLY A 83 -7.22 16.99 8.13
N THR A 84 -6.28 16.37 8.86
CA THR A 84 -5.67 16.99 10.06
C THR A 84 -4.92 18.27 9.70
N VAL A 85 -4.14 18.25 8.62
CA VAL A 85 -3.40 19.43 8.16
C VAL A 85 -4.36 20.54 7.72
N SER A 86 -5.44 20.23 7.01
CA SER A 86 -6.44 21.23 6.61
C SER A 86 -7.10 21.89 7.83
N GLN A 87 -7.40 21.11 8.88
CA GLN A 87 -7.95 21.63 10.13
C GLN A 87 -6.97 22.56 10.87
N LEU A 88 -5.67 22.27 10.80
CA LEU A 88 -4.63 23.07 11.47
C LEU A 88 -4.22 24.32 10.68
N VAL A 89 -4.28 24.27 9.34
CA VAL A 89 -3.90 25.39 8.46
C VAL A 89 -5.07 26.36 8.22
N GLY A 90 -6.27 26.07 8.76
CA GLY A 90 -7.37 27.03 8.85
C GLY A 90 -7.87 27.53 7.49
N SER A 91 -7.95 26.63 6.51
CA SER A 91 -8.61 26.89 5.21
C SER A 91 -10.01 26.29 5.20
#